data_AF-A0AAE1WLJ7-F1
#
_entry.id   AF-A0AAE1WLJ7-F1
#
_cell.length_a   1.000
_cell.length_b   1.000
_cell.length_c   1.000
_cell.angle_alpha   90.00
_cell.angle_beta   90.00
_cell.angle_gamma   90.00
#
_symmetry.space_group_name_H-M   'P 1'
#
loop_
_entity.id
_entity.type
_entity.pdbx_description
1 polymer ?
#
loop_
_entity_poly.entity_id
_entity_poly.type
_entity_poly.pdbx_seq_one_letter_code
_entity_poly.pdbx_strand_id
1 'polypeptide(L)'
;MDIEKNVFDNIFNIIMDIKGRRNDNLNARKDLKIICNRPKLEVDEQRPNAMPKAVYTLTKKQKRGICKWIRSLNFPNGDPSNIVHCADMIELRIYGMKNHNCHVFM
;
A
#
# COMPACT_ATOMS: atom_id res chain seq x y z
N MET A 1 9.85 13.10 -13.58
CA MET A 1 8.50 12.79 -13.07
C MET A 1 8.27 11.34 -13.40
N ASP A 2 8.31 10.48 -12.39
CA ASP A 2 8.35 9.04 -12.61
C ASP A 2 6.96 8.48 -12.37
N ILE A 3 6.13 8.54 -13.41
CA ILE A 3 4.70 8.19 -13.37
C ILE A 3 4.51 6.80 -12.76
N GLU A 4 5.33 5.86 -13.19
CA GLU A 4 5.28 4.48 -12.72
C GLU A 4 5.52 4.34 -11.23
N LYS A 5 6.56 4.98 -10.70
CA LYS A 5 6.85 4.95 -9.26
C LYS A 5 5.73 5.57 -8.45
N ASN A 6 5.13 6.66 -8.95
CA ASN A 6 3.98 7.27 -8.27
C ASN A 6 2.76 6.31 -8.25
N VAL A 7 2.51 5.58 -9.34
CA VAL A 7 1.46 4.55 -9.38
C VAL A 7 1.76 3.43 -8.39
N PHE A 8 3.00 2.92 -8.40
CA PHE A 8 3.47 1.89 -7.48
C PHE A 8 3.29 2.29 -6.02
N ASP A 9 3.83 3.45 -5.63
CA ASP A 9 3.78 3.96 -4.27
C ASP A 9 2.32 4.14 -3.81
N ASN A 10 1.46 4.68 -4.68
CA ASN A 10 0.03 4.84 -4.37
C ASN A 10 -0.66 3.50 -4.11
N ILE A 11 -0.47 2.51 -4.97
CA ILE A 11 -1.07 1.18 -4.83
C ILE A 11 -0.59 0.52 -3.53
N PHE A 12 0.73 0.52 -3.29
CA PHE A 12 1.29 -0.10 -2.09
C PHE A 12 0.87 0.61 -0.81
N ASN A 13 0.81 1.96 -0.80
CA ASN A 13 0.35 2.70 0.36
C ASN A 13 -1.11 2.40 0.73
N ILE A 14 -1.97 2.17 -0.27
CA ILE A 14 -3.38 1.76 -0.07
C ILE A 14 -3.47 0.33 0.50
N ILE A 15 -2.79 -0.62 -0.13
CA ILE A 15 -2.82 -2.05 0.27
C ILE A 15 -2.19 -2.24 1.66
N MET A 16 -1.10 -1.52 1.95
CA MET A 16 -0.40 -1.53 3.24
C MET A 16 -1.02 -0.60 4.28
N ASP A 17 -2.12 0.11 4.00
CA ASP A 17 -2.80 1.00 4.94
C ASP A 17 -1.89 2.04 5.62
N ILE A 18 -1.01 2.68 4.87
CA ILE A 18 -0.05 3.63 5.44
C ILE A 18 -0.77 4.96 5.70
N LYS A 19 -0.99 5.26 6.99
CA LYS A 19 -1.61 6.53 7.43
C LYS A 19 -0.84 7.73 6.88
N GLY A 20 -1.56 8.70 6.33
CA GLY A 20 -0.99 9.92 5.74
C GLY A 20 -0.39 9.77 4.34
N ARG A 21 -0.33 8.55 3.77
CA ARG A 21 0.17 8.32 2.40
C ARG A 21 -0.79 7.59 1.47
N ARG A 22 -1.79 6.89 2.02
CA ARG A 22 -2.84 6.27 1.20
C ARG A 22 -3.79 7.32 0.63
N ASN A 23 -4.17 7.16 -0.64
CA ASN A 23 -5.22 7.98 -1.26
C ASN A 23 -6.64 7.52 -0.88
N ASP A 24 -6.76 6.40 -0.14
CA ASP A 24 -8.01 5.98 0.51
C ASP A 24 -8.28 6.84 1.75
N ASN A 25 -8.88 8.01 1.52
CA ASN A 25 -9.23 8.98 2.55
C ASN A 25 -10.76 9.14 2.68
N LEU A 26 -11.20 9.90 3.69
CA LEU A 26 -12.63 10.09 3.98
C LEU A 26 -13.40 10.69 2.80
N ASN A 27 -12.80 11.65 2.08
CA ASN A 27 -13.43 12.27 0.91
C ASN A 27 -13.58 11.26 -0.22
N ALA A 28 -12.52 10.48 -0.51
CA ALA A 28 -12.59 9.40 -1.49
C ALA A 28 -13.67 8.36 -1.16
N ARG A 29 -13.94 8.08 0.13
CA ARG A 29 -15.06 7.21 0.53
C ARG A 29 -16.44 7.85 0.40
N LYS A 30 -16.55 9.16 0.60
CA LYS A 30 -17.79 9.91 0.31
C LYS A 30 -18.07 9.93 -1.19
N ASP A 31 -17.05 10.17 -2.00
CA ASP A 31 -17.16 10.11 -3.46
C ASP A 31 -17.53 8.70 -3.93
N LEU A 32 -16.95 7.67 -3.30
CA LEU A 32 -17.29 6.27 -3.57
C LEU A 32 -18.77 5.99 -3.34
N LYS A 33 -19.42 6.55 -2.31
CA LYS A 33 -20.88 6.43 -2.10
C LYS A 33 -21.70 7.01 -3.25
N ILE A 34 -21.22 8.09 -3.87
CA ILE A 34 -21.92 8.79 -4.96
C ILE A 34 -21.68 8.10 -6.30
N ILE A 35 -20.44 7.69 -6.57
CA ILE A 35 -19.98 7.28 -7.90
C ILE A 35 -19.97 5.75 -8.04
N CYS A 36 -19.90 4.99 -6.95
CA CYS A 36 -19.75 3.54 -6.96
C CYS A 36 -20.79 2.83 -6.08
N ASN A 37 -21.36 1.73 -6.57
CA ASN A 37 -22.24 0.88 -5.78
C ASN A 37 -21.44 -0.11 -4.90
N ARG A 38 -20.79 0.39 -3.85
CA ARG A 38 -19.97 -0.43 -2.92
C ARG A 38 -20.36 -0.17 -1.45
N PRO A 39 -21.54 -0.65 -1.00
CA PRO A 39 -22.07 -0.36 0.33
C PRO A 39 -21.18 -0.84 1.49
N LYS A 40 -20.39 -1.90 1.27
CA LYS A 40 -19.45 -2.43 2.27
C LYS A 40 -18.28 -1.49 2.59
N LEU A 41 -18.06 -0.46 1.76
CA LEU A 41 -16.96 0.50 1.91
C LEU A 41 -17.44 1.91 2.27
N GLU A 42 -18.76 2.11 2.38
CA GLU A 42 -19.34 3.40 2.73
C GLU A 42 -18.99 3.80 4.17
N VAL A 43 -18.80 5.09 4.40
CA VAL A 43 -18.53 5.63 5.73
C VAL A 43 -19.85 6.06 6.35
N ASP A 44 -20.06 5.66 7.61
CA ASP A 44 -21.17 6.14 8.41
C ASP A 44 -20.98 7.63 8.73
N GLU A 45 -21.94 8.46 8.31
CA GLU A 45 -21.93 9.90 8.54
C GLU A 45 -21.99 10.26 10.03
N GLN A 46 -22.53 9.37 10.88
CA GLN A 46 -22.53 9.55 12.33
C GLN A 46 -21.22 9.14 13.00
N ARG A 47 -20.40 8.31 12.32
CA ARG A 47 -19.11 7.82 12.82
C ARG A 47 -18.04 7.92 11.74
N PRO A 48 -17.63 9.14 11.34
CA PRO A 48 -16.63 9.32 10.28
C PRO A 48 -15.27 8.70 10.60
N ASN A 49 -14.95 8.51 11.90
CA ASN A 49 -13.74 7.83 12.34
C ASN A 49 -13.79 6.29 12.18
N ALA A 50 -14.96 5.72 11.89
CA ALA A 50 -15.18 4.28 11.75
C ALA A 50 -15.18 3.86 10.27
N MET A 51 -14.22 4.36 9.48
CA MET A 51 -14.10 3.98 8.08
C MET A 51 -13.89 2.45 7.97
N PRO A 52 -14.77 1.71 7.27
CA PRO A 52 -14.64 0.27 7.18
C PRO A 52 -13.35 -0.08 6.46
N LYS A 53 -12.62 -1.04 7.04
CA LYS A 53 -11.39 -1.54 6.46
C LYS A 53 -11.69 -2.11 5.08
N ALA A 54 -10.98 -1.64 4.07
CA ALA A 54 -11.18 -2.14 2.73
C ALA A 54 -10.73 -3.59 2.60
N VAL A 55 -11.43 -4.34 1.76
CA VAL A 55 -11.14 -5.76 1.50
C VAL A 55 -9.75 -6.00 0.89
N TYR A 56 -9.21 -4.99 0.20
CA TYR A 56 -7.86 -5.02 -0.37
C TYR A 56 -6.76 -4.65 0.62
N THR A 57 -7.12 -4.20 1.83
CA THR A 57 -6.15 -3.78 2.84
C THR A 57 -5.64 -4.97 3.65
N LEU A 58 -4.33 -5.12 3.70
CA LEU A 58 -3.69 -6.25 4.37
C LEU A 58 -3.87 -6.22 5.89
N THR A 59 -3.98 -7.40 6.48
CA THR A 59 -3.86 -7.60 7.93
C THR A 59 -2.41 -7.42 8.38
N LYS A 60 -2.20 -7.14 9.67
CA LYS A 60 -0.85 -6.99 10.24
C LYS A 60 0.03 -8.22 9.96
N LYS A 61 -0.55 -9.43 10.02
CA LYS A 61 0.13 -10.69 9.70
C LYS A 61 0.56 -10.75 8.23
N GLN A 62 -0.33 -10.37 7.30
CA GLN A 62 -0.02 -10.33 5.87
C GLN A 62 1.05 -9.28 5.55
N LYS A 63 0.96 -8.07 6.11
CA LYS A 63 1.99 -7.02 5.92
C LYS A 63 3.37 -7.54 6.35
N ARG A 64 3.46 -8.17 7.53
CA ARG A 64 4.69 -8.79 8.00
C ARG A 64 5.19 -9.89 7.06
N GLY A 65 4.29 -10.69 6.49
CA GLY A 65 4.61 -11.67 5.47
C GLY A 65 5.27 -11.04 4.24
N ILE A 66 4.68 -9.97 3.72
CA ILE A 66 5.23 -9.22 2.57
C ILE A 66 6.58 -8.60 2.90
N CYS A 67 6.69 -7.88 4.02
CA CYS A 67 7.96 -7.26 4.40
C CYS A 67 9.07 -8.32 4.59
N LYS A 68 8.75 -9.48 5.17
CA LYS A 68 9.70 -10.59 5.30
C LYS A 68 10.08 -11.16 3.94
N TRP A 69 9.10 -11.35 3.05
CA TRP A 69 9.34 -11.83 1.69
C TRP A 69 10.26 -10.88 0.91
N ILE A 70 9.98 -9.57 0.94
CA ILE A 70 10.84 -8.55 0.31
C ILE A 70 12.27 -8.61 0.85
N ARG A 71 12.44 -8.79 2.17
CA ARG A 71 13.76 -8.94 2.79
C ARG A 71 14.49 -10.24 2.45
N SER A 72 13.76 -11.25 1.94
CA SER A 72 14.32 -12.54 1.54
C SER A 72 14.62 -12.63 0.04
N LEU A 73 14.29 -11.59 -0.74
CA LEU A 73 14.57 -11.57 -2.17
C LEU A 73 16.07 -11.50 -2.41
N ASN A 74 16.60 -12.56 -3.03
CA ASN A 74 17.98 -12.62 -3.51
C ASN A 74 17.95 -12.76 -5.03
N PHE A 75 18.75 -11.97 -5.73
CA PHE A 75 18.81 -11.98 -7.19
C PHE A 75 20.14 -12.63 -7.64
N PRO A 76 20.10 -13.60 -8.57
CA PRO A 76 21.24 -14.47 -8.89
C PRO A 76 22.48 -13.74 -9.44
N ASN A 77 22.32 -12.59 -10.09
CA ASN A 77 23.44 -11.84 -10.67
C ASN A 77 23.96 -10.71 -9.77
N GLY A 78 23.45 -10.60 -8.54
CA GLY A 78 23.80 -9.54 -7.61
C GLY A 78 23.62 -8.15 -8.21
N ASP A 79 22.36 -7.69 -8.37
CA ASP A 79 21.90 -6.39 -7.84
C ASP A 79 20.46 -6.00 -8.27
N PRO A 80 19.53 -5.83 -7.31
CA PRO A 80 18.36 -4.94 -7.41
C PRO A 80 18.49 -3.74 -6.44
N SER A 81 19.53 -2.92 -6.55
CA SER A 81 20.09 -2.08 -5.47
C SER A 81 19.10 -1.67 -4.36
N ASN A 82 19.21 -2.39 -3.24
CA ASN A 82 18.59 -2.15 -1.95
C ASN A 82 17.09 -2.47 -1.77
N ILE A 83 16.43 -3.26 -2.61
CA ILE A 83 15.02 -3.72 -2.34
C ILE A 83 14.86 -4.35 -0.96
N VAL A 84 15.83 -5.18 -0.55
CA VAL A 84 15.84 -5.83 0.78
C VAL A 84 15.78 -4.79 1.91
N HIS A 85 16.39 -3.61 1.71
CA HIS A 85 16.36 -2.51 2.68
C HIS A 85 15.13 -1.62 2.57
N CYS A 86 14.31 -1.79 1.53
CA CYS A 86 13.08 -1.03 1.37
C CYS A 86 11.97 -1.45 2.33
N ALA A 87 12.09 -2.58 3.03
CA ALA A 87 11.04 -3.09 3.91
C ALA A 87 11.34 -2.87 5.41
N ASP A 88 10.51 -2.04 6.05
CA ASP A 88 10.51 -1.81 7.50
C ASP A 88 9.74 -2.90 8.22
N MET A 89 10.38 -3.60 9.15
CA MET A 89 9.75 -4.66 9.96
C MET A 89 9.08 -4.15 11.24
N ILE A 90 9.38 -2.92 11.66
CA ILE A 90 8.81 -2.26 12.83
C ILE A 90 7.49 -1.60 12.42
N GLU A 91 7.55 -0.71 11.43
CA GLU A 91 6.37 0.02 10.94
C GLU A 91 5.55 -0.76 9.91
N LEU A 92 6.08 -1.89 9.41
CA LEU A 92 5.43 -2.74 8.39
C LEU A 92 5.06 -1.96 7.12
N ARG A 93 6.00 -1.16 6.64
CA ARG A 93 5.88 -0.29 5.46
C ARG A 93 7.03 -0.53 4.49
N ILE A 94 6.84 -0.12 3.25
CA ILE A 94 7.88 -0.13 2.22
C ILE A 94 8.28 1.31 1.91
N TYR A 95 9.57 1.59 1.78
CA TYR A 95 10.11 2.92 1.51
C TYR A 95 11.38 2.83 0.66
N GLY A 96 11.77 3.92 0.01
CA GLY A 96 13.05 4.00 -0.71
C GLY A 96 13.13 3.16 -1.98
N MET A 97 12.01 2.64 -2.49
CA MET A 97 11.97 1.94 -3.78
C MET A 97 12.37 2.88 -4.92
N LYS A 98 13.21 2.40 -5.82
CA LYS A 98 13.58 3.07 -7.07
C LYS A 98 12.68 2.57 -8.21
N ASN A 99 12.62 3.27 -9.35
CA ASN A 99 11.75 2.87 -10.46
C ASN A 99 12.04 1.46 -10.96
N HIS A 100 13.32 1.10 -11.10
CA HIS A 100 13.70 -0.27 -11.50
C HIS A 100 13.21 -1.34 -10.52
N ASN A 101 13.08 -1.00 -9.23
CA ASN A 101 12.53 -1.91 -8.25
C ASN A 101 11.03 -2.08 -8.45
N CYS A 102 10.32 -1.01 -8.85
CA CYS A 102 8.87 -1.03 -9.07
C CYS A 102 8.49 -1.98 -10.22
N HIS A 103 9.29 -2.02 -11.29
CA HIS A 103 9.13 -2.96 -12.42
C HIS A 103 9.18 -4.44 -12.02
N VAL A 104 9.81 -4.78 -10.89
CA VAL A 104 9.85 -6.19 -10.43
C VAL A 104 8.49 -6.63 -9.89
N PHE A 105 7.64 -5.68 -9.47
CA PHE A 105 6.37 -5.96 -8.80
C PHE A 105 5.13 -5.64 -9.65
N MET A 106 5.27 -4.82 -10.70
CA MET A 106 4.19 -4.43 -11.63
C MET A 106 4.44 -5.01 -13.01
#